data_AF-W1V9G3-F1
#
_entry.id   AF-W1V9G3-F1
#
_cell.length_a   1.000
_cell.length_b   1.000
_cell.length_c   1.000
_cell.angle_alpha   90.00
_cell.angle_beta   90.00
_cell.angle_gamma   90.00
#
_symmetry.space_group_name_H-M   'P 1'
#
loop_
_entity.id
_entity.type
_entity.pdbx_description
1 polymer ?
#
loop_
_entity_poly.entity_id
_entity_poly.type
_entity_poly.pdbx_seq_one_letter_code
_entity_poly.pdbx_strand_id
1 'polypeptide(L)'
;DMVAVVREGLSNVARHAHASSVTVDIKLEGVLPAGCLEPEPGQEEPNDAATGSSAPFSGSPVVEIVCRDDGVGVDPSVTRRSGTANMAERARRHGGTFVIGPRARSDGGRRGTCFTWRVPLAEPAQPRQVR
;
A
#
# COMPACT_ATOMS: atom_id res chain seq x y z
N ASP A 1 6.72 -6.89 -6.88
CA ASP A 1 6.24 -5.68 -7.58
C ASP A 1 6.28 -4.38 -6.79
N MET A 2 6.06 -4.38 -5.47
CA MET A 2 6.05 -3.15 -4.64
C MET A 2 7.27 -2.24 -4.83
N VAL A 3 8.49 -2.79 -4.81
CA VAL A 3 9.73 -2.03 -5.01
C VAL A 3 9.72 -1.29 -6.34
N ALA A 4 9.21 -1.92 -7.41
CA ALA A 4 9.11 -1.28 -8.71
C ALA A 4 8.11 -0.11 -8.70
N VAL A 5 6.99 -0.25 -7.98
CA VAL A 5 6.00 0.83 -7.82
C VAL A 5 6.58 2.02 -7.06
N VAL A 6 7.27 1.79 -5.94
CA VAL A 6 7.92 2.86 -5.17
C VAL A 6 9.01 3.55 -5.99
N ARG A 7 9.86 2.76 -6.65
CA ARG A 7 10.93 3.31 -7.51
C ARG A 7 10.36 4.15 -8.64
N GLU A 8 9.34 3.66 -9.33
CA GLU A 8 8.70 4.40 -10.42
C GLU A 8 8.04 5.68 -9.91
N GLY A 9 7.35 5.61 -8.76
CA GLY A 9 6.76 6.78 -8.09
C GLY A 9 7.80 7.86 -7.78
N LEU A 10 8.88 7.50 -7.09
CA LEU A 10 9.97 8.43 -6.76
C LEU A 10 10.67 8.97 -8.01
N SER A 11 10.83 8.14 -9.04
CA SER A 11 11.42 8.55 -10.31
C SER A 11 10.54 9.58 -11.04
N ASN A 12 9.23 9.42 -10.96
CA ASN A 12 8.28 10.40 -11.51
C ASN A 12 8.35 11.73 -10.75
N VAL A 13 8.42 11.69 -9.42
CA VAL A 13 8.58 12.90 -8.59
C VAL A 13 9.87 13.64 -8.96
N ALA A 14 11.00 12.93 -9.01
CA ALA A 14 12.30 13.51 -9.31
C ALA A 14 12.39 14.13 -10.71
N ARG A 15 11.75 13.51 -11.72
CA ARG A 15 11.81 14.01 -13.11
C ARG A 15 10.78 15.06 -13.47
N HIS A 16 9.60 15.02 -12.84
CA HIS A 16 8.43 15.73 -13.37
C HIS A 16 7.78 16.68 -12.37
N ALA A 17 7.89 16.43 -11.07
CA ALA A 17 7.12 17.19 -10.09
C ALA A 17 7.78 18.51 -9.66
N HIS A 18 9.10 18.67 -9.82
CA HIS A 18 9.88 19.74 -9.16
C HIS A 18 9.56 19.83 -7.65
N ALA A 19 9.27 18.67 -7.04
CA ALA A 19 8.85 18.58 -5.65
C ALA A 19 10.03 18.90 -4.72
N SER A 20 9.75 19.58 -3.63
CA SER A 20 10.71 19.84 -2.55
C SER A 20 10.66 18.73 -1.50
N SER A 21 9.54 18.01 -1.41
CA SER A 21 9.35 16.89 -0.50
C SER A 21 8.45 15.81 -1.10
N VAL A 22 8.68 14.57 -0.68
CA VAL A 22 7.84 13.42 -1.00
C VAL A 22 7.63 12.57 0.25
N THR A 23 6.41 12.13 0.47
CA THR A 23 6.05 11.22 1.55
C THR A 23 5.51 9.94 0.95
N VAL A 24 6.07 8.80 1.37
CA VAL A 24 5.62 7.47 0.97
C VAL A 24 5.17 6.72 2.21
N ASP A 25 3.88 6.46 2.31
CA ASP A 25 3.27 5.62 3.34
C ASP A 25 3.09 4.20 2.78
N ILE A 26 3.58 3.21 3.52
CA ILE A 26 3.35 1.79 3.22
C ILE A 26 2.61 1.19 4.41
N LYS A 27 1.41 0.67 4.16
CA LYS A 27 0.56 0.05 5.17
C LYS A 27 0.31 -1.41 4.81
N LEU A 28 0.38 -2.27 5.81
CA LEU A 28 -0.13 -3.63 5.74
C LEU A 28 -1.39 -3.71 6.58
N GLU A 29 -2.52 -3.95 5.92
CA GLU A 29 -3.79 -4.21 6.56
C GLU A 29 -3.96 -5.72 6.70
N GLY A 30 -4.50 -6.15 7.84
CA GLY A 30 -4.92 -7.53 8.00
C GLY A 30 -3.84 -8.57 8.28
N VAL A 31 -2.64 -8.10 8.64
CA VAL A 31 -1.58 -8.98 9.13
C VAL A 31 -1.67 -9.02 10.64
N LEU A 32 -1.96 -10.19 11.21
CA LEU A 32 -1.76 -10.40 12.63
C LEU A 32 -0.25 -10.50 12.89
N PRO A 33 0.29 -9.84 13.92
CA PRO A 33 1.65 -10.08 14.33
C PRO A 33 1.82 -11.57 14.61
N ALA A 34 2.85 -12.19 14.04
CA ALA A 34 3.06 -13.64 14.09
C ALA A 34 3.29 -14.21 15.51
N GLY A 35 3.19 -13.40 16.56
CA GLY A 35 3.41 -13.77 17.96
C GLY A 35 2.16 -14.14 18.75
N CYS A 36 1.01 -14.42 18.12
CA CYS A 36 -0.23 -14.74 18.83
C CYS A 36 -0.65 -16.24 18.75
N LEU A 37 0.25 -17.14 18.36
CA LEU A 37 -0.05 -18.58 18.38
C LEU A 37 0.20 -19.15 19.79
N GLU A 38 -0.90 -19.31 20.52
CA GLU A 38 -1.20 -20.13 21.72
C GLU A 38 -0.14 -20.22 22.86
N PRO A 39 -0.51 -19.93 24.12
CA PRO A 39 0.32 -20.30 25.26
C PRO A 39 0.40 -21.83 25.39
N GLU A 40 1.60 -22.34 25.66
CA GLU A 40 1.86 -23.75 25.97
C GLU A 40 0.89 -24.25 27.07
N PRO A 41 0.28 -25.44 26.92
CA PRO A 41 -0.63 -25.96 27.94
C PRO A 41 0.15 -26.28 29.23
N GLY A 42 0.04 -25.40 30.22
CA GLY A 42 0.58 -25.64 31.57
C GLY A 42 1.12 -24.44 32.35
N GLN A 43 0.94 -23.20 31.90
CA GLN A 43 1.39 -22.02 32.65
C GLN A 43 0.19 -21.31 33.31
N GLU A 44 0.21 -21.29 34.64
CA GLU A 44 -0.76 -20.57 35.46
C GLU A 44 -0.70 -19.06 35.16
N GLU A 45 -1.83 -18.49 34.75
CA GLU A 45 -2.03 -17.07 34.48
C GLU A 45 -1.86 -16.24 35.77
N PRO A 46 -0.91 -15.29 35.85
CA PRO A 46 -1.03 -14.17 36.77
C PRO A 46 -2.02 -13.17 36.17
N ASN A 47 -3.06 -12.86 36.93
CA ASN A 47 -4.06 -11.86 36.62
C ASN A 47 -3.43 -10.45 36.53
N ASP A 48 -2.96 -10.07 35.34
CA ASP A 48 -2.72 -8.67 34.99
C ASP A 48 -3.35 -8.39 33.62
N ALA A 49 -4.54 -7.83 33.68
CA ALA A 49 -5.33 -7.37 32.55
C ALA A 49 -4.56 -6.31 31.73
N ALA A 50 -4.21 -6.63 30.48
CA ALA A 50 -4.29 -5.74 29.30
C ALA A 50 -3.69 -6.36 28.02
N THR A 51 -3.89 -7.64 27.73
CA THR A 51 -3.60 -8.17 26.39
C THR A 51 -4.85 -7.97 25.54
N GLY A 52 -4.89 -6.89 24.76
CA GLY A 52 -5.94 -6.65 23.78
C GLY A 52 -5.95 -7.74 22.71
N SER A 53 -6.68 -8.83 22.99
CA SER A 53 -6.99 -9.89 22.02
C SER A 53 -8.03 -9.35 21.05
N SER A 54 -7.58 -8.52 20.09
CA SER A 54 -8.37 -8.24 18.91
C SER A 54 -8.48 -9.55 18.14
N ALA A 55 -9.71 -10.02 17.89
CA ALA A 55 -9.96 -11.23 17.13
C ALA A 55 -9.07 -11.30 15.89
N PRO A 56 -8.50 -12.48 15.56
CA PRO A 56 -7.65 -12.63 14.41
C PRO A 56 -8.34 -12.06 13.16
N PHE A 57 -7.67 -11.14 12.46
CA PHE A 57 -8.21 -10.56 11.23
C PHE A 57 -8.42 -11.68 10.21
N SER A 58 -9.68 -11.93 9.85
CA SER A 58 -10.09 -12.99 8.93
C SER A 58 -10.11 -12.55 7.47
N GLY A 59 -9.68 -11.33 7.16
CA GLY A 59 -9.57 -10.87 5.77
C GLY A 59 -8.25 -11.27 5.13
N SER A 60 -8.21 -11.25 3.80
CA SER A 60 -6.92 -11.31 3.09
C SER A 60 -6.08 -10.12 3.50
N PRO A 61 -4.80 -10.30 3.87
CA PRO A 61 -3.92 -9.17 4.09
C PRO A 61 -3.82 -8.33 2.81
N VAL A 62 -3.62 -7.02 2.96
CA VAL A 62 -3.54 -6.06 1.85
C VAL A 62 -2.35 -5.15 2.06
N VAL A 63 -1.57 -4.91 1.01
CA VAL A 63 -0.58 -3.83 0.98
C VAL A 63 -1.21 -2.61 0.34
N GLU A 64 -1.12 -1.47 1.01
CA GLU A 64 -1.40 -0.16 0.45
C GLU A 64 -0.10 0.67 0.43
N ILE A 65 0.19 1.28 -0.71
CA ILE A 65 1.25 2.26 -0.89
C ILE A 65 0.59 3.57 -1.27
N VAL A 66 0.78 4.61 -0.47
CA VAL A 66 0.33 5.97 -0.77
C VAL A 66 1.54 6.86 -0.91
N CYS A 67 1.69 7.51 -2.05
CA CYS A 67 2.75 8.47 -2.29
C CYS A 67 2.15 9.86 -2.50
N ARG A 68 2.75 10.86 -1.86
CA ARG A 68 2.36 12.27 -1.97
C ARG A 68 3.60 13.11 -2.23
N ASP A 69 3.56 13.94 -3.26
CA ASP A 69 4.56 14.99 -3.49
C ASP A 69 3.92 16.38 -3.40
N ASP A 70 4.74 17.40 -3.15
CA ASP A 70 4.34 18.82 -3.09
C ASP A 70 4.68 19.60 -4.37
N GLY A 71 4.91 18.88 -5.47
CA GLY A 71 5.29 19.43 -6.75
C GLY A 71 4.16 20.13 -7.50
N VAL A 72 4.35 20.31 -8.81
CA VAL A 72 3.37 20.95 -9.70
C VAL A 72 2.21 20.02 -10.10
N GLY A 73 2.29 18.74 -9.72
CA GLY A 73 1.32 17.72 -10.08
C GLY A 73 1.60 17.05 -11.43
N VAL A 74 0.72 16.14 -11.84
CA VAL A 74 0.78 15.50 -13.17
C VAL A 74 0.24 16.48 -14.22
N ASP A 75 1.08 16.87 -15.18
CA ASP A 75 0.64 17.68 -16.32
C ASP A 75 -0.40 16.89 -17.16
N PRO A 76 -1.65 17.38 -17.29
CA PRO A 76 -2.70 16.70 -18.03
C PRO A 76 -2.43 16.60 -19.53
N SER A 77 -1.53 17.44 -20.07
CA SER A 77 -1.14 17.47 -21.48
C SER A 77 -0.06 16.43 -21.85
N VAL A 78 0.62 15.84 -20.86
CA VAL A 78 1.63 14.81 -21.09
C VAL A 78 0.94 13.48 -21.43
N THR A 79 1.07 13.07 -22.69
CA THR A 79 0.50 11.82 -23.23
C THR A 79 1.34 10.57 -22.91
N ARG A 80 2.60 10.74 -22.50
CA ARG A 80 3.51 9.64 -22.16
C ARG A 80 3.27 9.15 -20.72
N ARG A 81 2.21 8.37 -20.52
CA ARG A 81 1.80 7.83 -19.20
C ARG A 81 2.41 6.47 -18.85
N SER A 82 3.53 6.09 -19.46
CA SER A 82 4.09 4.73 -19.33
C SER A 82 4.40 4.36 -17.89
N GLY A 83 4.94 5.27 -17.08
CA GLY A 83 5.24 5.01 -15.66
C GLY A 83 4.00 4.70 -14.82
N THR A 84 2.98 5.55 -14.92
CA THR A 84 1.70 5.36 -14.21
C THR A 84 0.88 4.18 -14.74
N ALA A 85 0.94 3.92 -16.05
CA ALA A 85 0.29 2.77 -16.67
C ALA A 85 0.93 1.46 -16.19
N ASN A 86 2.27 1.42 -16.07
CA ASN A 86 2.98 0.27 -15.52
C ASN A 86 2.60 0.01 -14.06
N MET A 87 2.44 1.05 -13.23
CA MET A 87 1.99 0.90 -11.84
C MET A 87 0.54 0.37 -11.78
N ALA A 88 -0.34 0.87 -12.64
CA ALA A 88 -1.71 0.40 -12.76
C ALA A 88 -1.78 -1.07 -13.20
N GLU A 89 -0.98 -1.45 -14.20
CA GLU A 89 -0.91 -2.82 -14.68
C GLU A 89 -0.39 -3.76 -13.59
N ARG A 90 0.66 -3.37 -12.86
CA ARG A 90 1.16 -4.15 -11.72
C ARG A 90 0.10 -4.32 -10.64
N ALA A 91 -0.70 -3.29 -10.35
CA ALA A 91 -1.83 -3.44 -9.41
C ALA A 91 -2.79 -4.53 -9.90
N ARG A 92 -3.20 -4.46 -11.18
CA ARG A 92 -4.17 -5.41 -11.76
C ARG A 92 -3.63 -6.83 -11.82
N ARG A 93 -2.34 -7.03 -12.11
CA ARG A 93 -1.71 -8.36 -12.10
C ARG A 93 -1.80 -9.04 -10.74
N HIS A 94 -1.86 -8.27 -9.66
CA HIS A 94 -2.03 -8.74 -8.29
C HIS A 94 -3.48 -8.64 -7.80
N GLY A 95 -4.46 -8.47 -8.69
CA GLY A 95 -5.87 -8.35 -8.30
C GLY A 95 -6.19 -7.07 -7.51
N GLY A 96 -5.31 -6.08 -7.56
CA GLY A 96 -5.43 -4.81 -6.85
C GLY A 96 -5.83 -3.63 -7.73
N THR A 97 -5.73 -2.44 -7.14
CA THR A 97 -6.18 -1.18 -7.73
C THR A 97 -5.10 -0.11 -7.67
N PHE A 98 -5.13 0.80 -8.64
CA PHE A 98 -4.27 1.98 -8.68
C PHE A 98 -5.09 3.22 -8.99
N VAL A 99 -4.90 4.28 -8.21
CA VAL A 99 -5.55 5.58 -8.38
C VAL A 99 -4.49 6.66 -8.28
N ILE A 100 -4.56 7.68 -9.14
CA ILE A 100 -3.67 8.84 -9.11
C ILE A 100 -4.48 10.11 -9.36
N GLY A 101 -4.13 11.19 -8.65
CA GLY A 101 -4.81 12.47 -8.75
C GLY A 101 -4.03 13.60 -8.08
N PRO A 102 -4.57 14.82 -8.08
CA PRO A 102 -3.99 15.92 -7.33
C PRO A 102 -4.06 15.65 -5.82
N ARG A 103 -3.05 16.10 -5.09
CA ARG A 103 -3.04 16.07 -3.63
C ARG A 103 -4.20 16.91 -3.07
N ALA A 104 -4.81 16.43 -1.99
CA ALA A 104 -5.93 17.13 -1.36
C ALA A 104 -5.49 18.52 -0.89
N ARG A 105 -6.37 19.53 -1.07
CA ARG A 105 -6.09 20.93 -0.67
C ARG A 105 -5.79 21.08 0.82
N SER A 106 -6.33 20.17 1.64
CA SER A 106 -6.14 20.12 3.08
C SER A 106 -4.69 19.89 3.49
N ASP A 107 -3.86 19.36 2.59
CA ASP A 107 -2.52 18.92 2.93
C ASP A 107 -1.43 19.99 2.65
N GLY A 108 -1.79 21.15 2.08
CA GLY A 108 -0.86 22.25 1.79
C GLY A 108 -1.23 23.10 0.57
N GLY A 109 -0.58 24.25 0.39
CA GLY A 109 -0.92 25.24 -0.64
C GLY A 109 -0.58 24.89 -2.10
N ARG A 110 0.21 23.83 -2.35
CA ARG A 110 0.62 23.40 -3.70
C ARG A 110 -0.15 22.17 -4.18
N ARG A 111 -0.53 22.18 -5.46
CA ARG A 111 -1.25 21.09 -6.15
C ARG A 111 -0.29 19.99 -6.58
N GLY A 112 0.36 19.33 -5.63
CA GLY A 112 1.23 18.18 -5.92
C GLY A 112 0.43 16.93 -6.32
N THR A 113 1.10 15.79 -6.50
CA THR A 113 0.44 14.53 -6.87
C THR A 113 0.21 13.65 -5.65
N CYS A 114 -0.88 12.88 -5.67
CA CYS A 114 -1.10 11.76 -4.78
C CYS A 114 -1.46 10.52 -5.61
N PHE A 115 -0.80 9.39 -5.34
CA PHE A 115 -1.24 8.10 -5.86
C PHE A 115 -1.41 7.08 -4.74
N THR A 116 -2.37 6.19 -4.95
CA THR A 116 -2.64 5.03 -4.09
C THR A 116 -2.53 3.77 -4.93
N TRP A 117 -1.68 2.85 -4.51
CA TRP A 117 -1.54 1.52 -5.08
C TRP A 117 -1.87 0.50 -4.01
N ARG A 118 -2.85 -0.37 -4.26
CA ARG A 118 -3.37 -1.31 -3.26
C ARG A 118 -3.48 -2.70 -3.85
N VAL A 119 -2.92 -3.72 -3.19
CA VAL A 119 -3.00 -5.12 -3.64
C VAL A 119 -3.25 -6.09 -2.47
N PRO A 120 -4.09 -7.12 -2.65
CA PRO A 120 -4.14 -8.23 -1.71
C PRO A 120 -2.80 -9.00 -1.68
N LEU A 121 -2.46 -9.55 -0.52
CA LEU A 121 -1.29 -10.39 -0.25
C LEU A 121 -1.60 -11.88 -0.25
N ALA A 122 -2.88 -12.28 -0.14
CA ALA A 122 -3.23 -13.68 -0.31
C ALA A 122 -2.98 -14.10 -1.77
N GLU A 123 -2.30 -15.22 -1.96
CA GLU A 123 -2.39 -15.92 -3.24
C GLU A 123 -3.86 -16.15 -3.56
N PRO A 124 -4.31 -15.94 -4.81
CA PRO A 124 -5.62 -16.42 -5.22
C PRO A 124 -5.64 -17.91 -4.89
N ALA A 125 -6.53 -18.32 -3.99
CA ALA A 125 -6.64 -19.71 -3.55
C ALA A 125 -6.67 -20.60 -4.80
N GLN A 126 -5.54 -21.24 -5.09
CA GLN A 126 -5.40 -22.05 -6.29
C GLN A 126 -6.29 -23.26 -6.04
N PRO A 127 -7.35 -23.49 -6.83
CA PRO A 127 -8.26 -24.59 -6.58
C PRO A 127 -7.43 -25.87 -6.57
N ARG A 128 -7.44 -26.57 -5.43
CA ARG A 128 -6.74 -27.84 -5.22
C ARG A 128 -7.16 -28.76 -6.37
N GLN A 129 -6.27 -29.01 -7.32
CA GLN A 129 -6.51 -29.98 -8.37
C GLN A 129 -6.57 -31.35 -7.69
N VAL A 130 -7.79 -31.83 -7.46
CA VAL A 130 -8.03 -33.20 -7.01
C VAL A 130 -7.65 -34.10 -8.19
N ARG A 131 -6.57 -34.85 -8.03
CA ARG A 131 -6.21 -35.96 -8.92
C ARG A 131 -7.01 -37.20 -8.55
#